data_AF-A0A7W0GA18-F1
#
_entry.id   AF-A0A7W0GA18-F1
#
_cell.length_a   1.000
_cell.length_b   1.000
_cell.length_c   1.000
_cell.angle_alpha   90.00
_cell.angle_beta   90.00
_cell.angle_gamma   90.00
#
_symmetry.space_group_name_H-M   'P 1'
#
loop_
_entity.id
_entity.type
_entity.pdbx_description
1 polymer ?
#
loop_
_entity_poly.entity_id
_entity_poly.type
_entity_poly.pdbx_seq_one_letter_code
_entity_poly.pdbx_strand_id
1 'polypeptide(L)'
;MSTASEQITAAVTAWPGAEAGFGGRGEFGFTVGRKEIGHLHGDHVLHIGFPKSVWAELKEQGRIDYHPVFPGKPGYASRRIENEADIHD
;
A
#
# COMPACT_ATOMS: atom_id res chain seq x y z
N MET A 1 17.46 -8.10 10.74
CA MET A 1 16.88 -6.83 10.28
C MET A 1 15.44 -7.11 9.90
N SER A 2 14.52 -6.21 10.20
CA SER A 2 13.11 -6.38 9.84
C SER A 2 12.91 -6.29 8.34
N THR A 3 12.02 -7.10 7.79
CA THR A 3 11.68 -7.06 6.37
C THR A 3 10.90 -5.79 6.00
N ALA A 4 10.74 -5.50 4.71
CA ALA A 4 9.95 -4.35 4.28
C ALA A 4 8.49 -4.46 4.75
N SER A 5 7.90 -5.64 4.64
CA SER A 5 6.54 -5.90 5.11
C SER A 5 6.39 -5.71 6.61
N GLU A 6 7.36 -6.15 7.42
CA GLU A 6 7.37 -5.92 8.87
C GLU A 6 7.45 -4.43 9.21
N GLN A 7 8.33 -3.68 8.54
CA GLN A 7 8.48 -2.24 8.77
C GLN A 7 7.24 -1.44 8.38
N ILE A 8 6.69 -1.69 7.19
CA ILE A 8 5.46 -1.04 6.71
C ILE A 8 4.29 -1.40 7.63
N THR A 9 4.18 -2.67 8.06
CA THR A 9 3.13 -3.09 8.98
C THR A 9 3.23 -2.38 10.32
N ALA A 10 4.43 -2.25 10.88
CA ALA A 10 4.64 -1.52 12.14
C ALA A 10 4.29 -0.04 12.00
N ALA A 11 4.65 0.59 10.89
CA ALA A 11 4.33 2.00 10.63
C ALA A 11 2.82 2.24 10.47
N VAL A 12 2.14 1.41 9.68
CA VAL A 12 0.68 1.56 9.42
C VAL A 12 -0.13 1.25 10.68
N THR A 13 0.22 0.21 11.44
CA THR A 13 -0.51 -0.16 12.67
C THR A 13 -0.26 0.80 13.84
N ALA A 14 0.70 1.73 13.72
CA ALA A 14 0.84 2.86 14.64
C ALA A 14 -0.20 3.97 14.39
N TRP A 15 -0.89 3.97 13.24
CA TRP A 15 -1.93 4.96 12.96
C TRP A 15 -3.20 4.67 13.77
N PRO A 16 -3.85 5.69 14.36
CA PRO A 16 -5.08 5.48 15.12
C PRO A 16 -6.18 4.77 14.32
N GLY A 17 -6.61 3.61 14.81
CA GLY A 17 -7.68 2.81 14.20
C GLY A 17 -7.27 2.00 12.97
N ALA A 18 -5.97 1.95 12.65
CA ALA A 18 -5.45 1.06 11.62
C ALA A 18 -5.17 -0.34 12.19
N GLU A 19 -5.59 -1.36 11.45
CA GLU A 19 -5.36 -2.77 11.78
C GLU A 19 -4.70 -3.47 10.60
N ALA A 20 -3.97 -4.56 10.88
CA ALA A 20 -3.36 -5.41 9.87
C ALA A 20 -3.79 -6.87 10.06
N GLY A 21 -3.97 -7.60 8.97
CA GLY A 21 -4.33 -9.01 9.01
C GLY A 21 -4.58 -9.61 7.63
N PHE A 22 -4.75 -10.92 7.59
CA PHE A 22 -5.08 -11.61 6.34
C PHE A 22 -6.51 -11.29 5.91
N GLY A 23 -6.67 -10.73 4.71
CA GLY A 23 -7.96 -10.50 4.08
C GLY A 23 -8.59 -11.80 3.57
N GLY A 24 -9.87 -11.73 3.16
CA GLY A 24 -10.64 -12.89 2.71
C GLY A 24 -10.10 -13.62 1.47
N ARG A 25 -9.09 -13.05 0.79
CA ARG A 25 -8.39 -13.65 -0.36
C ARG A 25 -6.96 -14.09 -0.03
N GLY A 26 -6.54 -14.03 1.23
CA GLY A 26 -5.20 -14.42 1.69
C GLY A 26 -4.12 -13.35 1.55
N GLU A 27 -4.45 -12.16 1.03
CA GLU A 27 -3.53 -11.01 1.00
C GLU A 27 -3.35 -10.44 2.42
N PHE A 28 -2.15 -9.99 2.79
CA PHE A 28 -1.91 -9.34 4.08
C PHE A 28 -2.27 -7.85 3.96
N GLY A 29 -3.44 -7.49 4.50
CA GLY A 29 -4.09 -6.21 4.29
C GLY A 29 -4.06 -5.29 5.50
N PHE A 30 -4.34 -4.02 5.23
CA PHE A 30 -4.50 -2.94 6.20
C PHE A 30 -5.91 -2.38 6.13
N THR A 31 -6.54 -2.17 7.28
CA THR A 31 -7.90 -1.63 7.37
C THR A 31 -7.96 -0.44 8.32
N VAL A 32 -8.91 0.46 8.08
CA VAL A 32 -9.38 1.44 9.07
C VAL A 32 -10.87 1.21 9.28
N GLY A 33 -11.24 0.76 10.48
CA GLY A 33 -12.57 0.22 10.74
C GLY A 33 -12.88 -0.94 9.80
N ARG A 34 -13.94 -0.81 8.98
CA ARG A 34 -14.38 -1.87 8.05
C ARG A 34 -13.82 -1.75 6.63
N LYS A 35 -12.96 -0.75 6.38
CA LYS A 35 -12.49 -0.41 5.03
C LYS A 35 -11.02 -0.79 4.85
N GLU A 36 -10.74 -1.62 3.86
CA GLU A 36 -9.36 -1.86 3.41
C GLU A 36 -8.80 -0.58 2.78
N ILE A 37 -7.59 -0.21 3.22
CA ILE A 37 -6.85 0.94 2.69
C ILE A 37 -5.70 0.48 1.78
N GLY A 38 -5.18 -0.73 1.96
CA GLY A 38 -4.16 -1.34 1.11
C GLY A 38 -3.77 -2.73 1.58
N HIS A 39 -2.87 -3.39 0.84
CA HIS A 39 -2.33 -4.70 1.19
C HIS A 39 -0.95 -4.92 0.56
N LEU A 40 -0.16 -5.79 1.20
CA LEU A 40 1.17 -6.17 0.77
C LEU A 40 1.16 -7.51 0.03
N HIS A 41 2.02 -7.60 -1.00
CA HIS A 41 2.43 -8.84 -1.63
C HIS A 41 3.87 -9.13 -1.20
N GLY A 42 4.01 -9.59 0.06
CA GLY A 42 5.31 -9.79 0.70
C GLY A 42 6.12 -8.49 0.81
N ASP A 43 7.43 -8.57 0.60
CA ASP A 43 8.36 -7.44 0.68
C ASP A 43 8.51 -6.66 -0.64
N HIS A 44 7.65 -6.93 -1.63
CA HIS A 44 7.90 -6.51 -3.01
C HIS A 44 6.93 -5.46 -3.54
N VAL A 45 5.66 -5.51 -3.14
CA VAL A 45 4.62 -4.62 -3.68
C VAL A 45 3.62 -4.24 -2.60
N LEU A 46 3.31 -2.94 -2.53
CA LEU A 46 2.16 -2.40 -1.82
C LEU A 46 1.09 -1.99 -2.84
N HIS A 47 -0.11 -2.53 -2.67
CA HIS A 47 -1.31 -1.99 -3.32
C HIS A 47 -2.06 -1.11 -2.33
N ILE A 48 -2.44 0.09 -2.75
CA ILE A 48 -3.02 1.09 -1.84
C ILE A 48 -4.02 1.99 -2.57
N GLY A 49 -5.07 2.39 -1.86
CA GLY A 49 -6.08 3.32 -2.35
C GLY A 49 -5.77 4.76 -1.94
N PHE A 50 -5.92 5.70 -2.88
CA PHE A 50 -5.78 7.14 -2.62
C PHE A 50 -6.99 7.93 -3.14
N PRO A 51 -7.31 9.10 -2.55
CA PRO A 51 -8.10 10.11 -3.23
C PRO A 51 -7.50 10.42 -4.61
N LYS A 52 -8.33 10.61 -5.64
CA LYS A 52 -7.86 10.73 -7.03
C LYS A 52 -6.86 11.87 -7.26
N SER A 53 -6.97 12.97 -6.52
CA SER A 53 -6.02 14.09 -6.59
C SER A 53 -4.63 13.67 -6.09
N VAL A 54 -4.56 13.05 -4.92
CA VAL A 54 -3.32 12.51 -4.33
C VAL A 54 -2.73 11.43 -5.23
N TRP A 55 -3.57 10.53 -5.76
CA TRP A 55 -3.13 9.51 -6.72
C TRP A 55 -2.47 10.14 -7.95
N ALA A 56 -3.06 11.19 -8.53
CA ALA A 56 -2.54 11.84 -9.72
C ALA A 56 -1.18 12.49 -9.46
N GLU A 57 -1.04 13.19 -8.33
CA GLU A 57 0.22 13.80 -7.90
C GLU A 57 1.32 12.75 -7.71
N LEU A 58 1.04 11.68 -6.98
CA LEU A 58 2.00 10.59 -6.78
C LEU A 58 2.39 9.91 -8.10
N LYS A 59 1.44 9.78 -9.03
CA LYS A 59 1.71 9.20 -10.36
C LYS A 59 2.58 10.12 -11.21
N GLU A 60 2.33 11.43 -11.19
CA GLU A 60 3.14 12.43 -11.89
C GLU A 60 4.58 12.47 -11.37
N GLN A 61 4.76 12.29 -10.05
CA GLN A 61 6.06 12.16 -9.40
C GLN A 61 6.78 10.83 -9.70
N GLY A 62 6.13 9.89 -10.42
CA GLY A 62 6.69 8.57 -10.72
C GLY A 62 6.78 7.64 -9.51
N ARG A 63 6.13 7.98 -8.39
CA ARG A 63 6.20 7.21 -7.14
C ARG A 63 5.35 5.94 -7.21
N ILE A 64 4.23 5.99 -7.92
CA ILE A 64 3.31 4.86 -8.05
C ILE A 64 3.01 4.51 -9.50
N ASP A 65 2.45 3.32 -9.69
CA ASP A 65 1.80 2.92 -10.95
C ASP A 65 0.34 2.53 -10.73
N TYR A 66 -0.36 2.25 -11.83
CA TYR A 66 -1.72 1.71 -11.78
C TYR A 66 -1.73 0.34 -11.08
N HIS A 67 -2.76 0.11 -10.28
CA HIS A 67 -3.03 -1.21 -9.74
C HIS A 67 -3.25 -2.23 -10.89
N PRO A 68 -2.61 -3.41 -10.87
CA PRO A 68 -2.61 -4.36 -11.99
C PRO A 68 -4.01 -4.89 -12.34
N VAL A 69 -4.90 -5.02 -11.35
CA VAL A 69 -6.31 -5.40 -11.55
C VAL A 69 -7.17 -4.27 -12.13
N PHE A 70 -6.75 -3.01 -11.97
CA PHE A 70 -7.50 -1.83 -12.42
C PHE A 70 -6.65 -0.92 -13.32
N PRO A 71 -6.14 -1.43 -14.46
CA PRO A 71 -5.26 -0.66 -15.32
C PRO A 71 -5.98 0.58 -15.86
N GLY A 72 -5.26 1.71 -15.91
CA GLY A 72 -5.80 2.97 -16.41
C GLY A 72 -6.85 3.64 -15.51
N LYS A 73 -7.09 3.13 -14.29
CA LYS A 73 -8.07 3.72 -13.34
C LYS A 73 -7.37 4.40 -12.16
N PRO A 74 -7.37 5.75 -12.10
CA PRO A 74 -6.87 6.49 -10.95
C PRO A 74 -7.64 6.16 -9.67
N GLY A 75 -6.92 6.09 -8.55
CA GLY A 75 -7.45 5.85 -7.21
C GLY A 75 -6.96 4.55 -6.57
N TYR A 76 -6.56 3.56 -7.37
CA TYR A 76 -5.87 2.36 -6.89
C TYR A 76 -4.44 2.34 -7.44
N ALA A 77 -3.47 2.27 -6.55
CA ALA A 77 -2.05 2.35 -6.85
C ALA A 77 -1.35 1.01 -6.62
N SER A 78 -0.24 0.83 -7.33
CA SER A 78 0.79 -0.17 -7.06
C SER A 78 2.12 0.54 -6.83
N ARG A 79 2.80 0.22 -5.73
CA ARG A 79 4.14 0.70 -5.40
C ARG A 79 5.05 -0.51 -5.29
N ARG A 80 6.08 -0.57 -6.13
CA ARG A 80 7.17 -1.55 -5.98
C ARG A 80 8.05 -1.14 -4.80
N ILE A 81 8.53 -2.14 -4.07
CA ILE A 81 9.45 -2.00 -2.95
C ILE A 81 10.72 -2.72 -3.36
N GLU A 82 11.74 -1.95 -3.75
CA GLU A 82 13.01 -2.48 -4.26
C GLU A 82 14.15 -2.22 -3.27
N ASN A 83 14.04 -1.17 -2.47
CA ASN A 83 15.04 -0.77 -1.49
C ASN A 83 14.44 -0.03 -0.28
N GLU A 84 15.29 0.28 0.69
CA GLU A 84 14.92 0.97 1.93
C GLU A 84 14.24 2.32 1.69
N ALA A 85 14.63 3.08 0.65
CA ALA A 85 14.00 4.36 0.35
C ALA A 85 12.53 4.18 -0.07
N ASP A 86 12.16 3.05 -0.67
CA ASP A 86 10.76 2.78 -1.02
C ASP A 86 9.89 2.48 0.21
N ILE A 87 10.49 2.07 1.32
CA ILE A 87 9.80 1.82 2.61
C ILE A 87 9.45 3.16 3.29
N HIS A 88 10.31 4.17 3.15
CA HIS A 88 10.23 5.47 3.85
C HIS A 88 9.69 6.61 2.98
N ASP A 89 9.19 6.32 1.78
CA ASP A 89 8.60 7.29 0.85
C ASP A 89 7.14 7.64 1.18
#